data_AF-A0A346AC06-F1
#
_entry.id   AF-A0A346AC06-F1
#
_cell.length_a   1.000
_cell.length_b   1.000
_cell.length_c   1.000
_cell.angle_alpha   90.00
_cell.angle_beta   90.00
_cell.angle_gamma   90.00
#
_symmetry.space_group_name_H-M   'P 1'
#
loop_
_entity.id
_entity.type
_entity.pdbx_description
1 polymer ?
#
loop_
_entity_poly.entity_id
_entity_poly.type
_entity_poly.pdbx_seq_one_letter_code
_entity_poly.pdbx_strand_id
1 'polypeptide(L)'
;HPLLKIANDALVDLPTPSNISAWWNFGSLLGLCLISQILTGLFLAMHYTPDVESAFASVAHICRDVNFGWLIRNLHANGASFFFICIYSHIGRGLYYGSYLYKETWNIGVV
;
A
#
# COMPACT_ATOMS: atom_id res chain seq x y z
N HIS A 1 19.39 22.36 -0.80
CA HIS A 1 18.71 22.13 0.50
C HIS A 1 18.83 20.65 0.86
N PRO A 2 19.30 20.27 2.06
CA PRO A 2 19.57 18.86 2.41
C PRO A 2 18.39 17.91 2.21
N LEU A 3 17.18 18.29 2.64
CA LEU A 3 15.98 17.46 2.44
C LEU A 3 15.60 17.32 0.95
N LEU A 4 15.75 18.39 0.16
CA LEU A 4 15.42 18.35 -1.27
C LEU A 4 16.42 17.49 -2.03
N LYS A 5 17.69 17.45 -1.59
CA LYS A 5 18.71 16.61 -2.20
C LYS A 5 18.33 15.12 -2.10
N ILE A 6 17.91 14.67 -0.92
CA ILE A 6 17.48 13.27 -0.71
C ILE A 6 16.31 12.91 -1.63
N ALA A 7 15.30 13.80 -1.71
CA ALA A 7 14.15 13.58 -2.59
C ALA A 7 14.55 13.59 -4.08
N ASN A 8 15.43 14.50 -4.48
CA ASN A 8 15.91 14.60 -5.85
C ASN A 8 16.64 13.32 -6.29
N ASP A 9 17.60 12.87 -5.48
CA ASP A 9 18.43 11.72 -5.77
C ASP A 9 17.61 10.41 -5.80
N ALA A 10 16.48 10.35 -5.07
CA ALA A 10 15.62 9.17 -4.98
C ALA A 10 14.44 9.15 -5.97
N LEU A 11 13.92 10.31 -6.40
CA LEU A 11 12.65 10.40 -7.14
C LEU A 11 12.71 11.20 -8.44
N VAL A 12 13.65 12.14 -8.59
CA VAL A 12 13.69 13.06 -9.74
C VAL A 12 14.83 12.68 -10.68
N ASP A 13 16.06 12.74 -10.19
CA ASP A 13 17.28 12.49 -10.98
C ASP A 13 17.83 11.07 -10.76
N LEU A 14 16.97 10.12 -10.36
CA LEU A 14 17.36 8.72 -10.17
C LEU A 14 17.67 8.07 -11.54
N PRO A 15 18.91 7.62 -11.80
CA PRO A 15 19.22 6.92 -13.04
C PRO A 15 18.48 5.58 -13.10
N THR A 16 17.57 5.46 -14.07
CA THR A 16 16.70 4.29 -14.23
C THR A 16 16.98 3.62 -15.58
N PRO A 17 17.08 2.27 -15.66
CA PRO A 17 17.23 1.59 -16.95
C PRO A 17 16.07 1.90 -17.89
N SER A 18 16.36 2.20 -19.15
CA SER A 18 15.36 2.63 -20.14
C SER A 18 14.39 1.53 -20.59
N ASN A 19 14.71 0.27 -20.30
CA ASN A 19 13.98 -0.91 -20.77
C ASN A 19 13.20 -1.64 -19.66
N ILE A 20 12.94 -1.00 -18.51
CA ILE A 20 12.05 -1.58 -17.50
C ILE A 20 10.63 -1.71 -18.04
N SER A 21 10.00 -2.86 -17.80
CA SER A 21 8.64 -3.14 -18.27
C SER A 21 7.59 -2.71 -17.25
N ALA A 22 6.30 -2.88 -17.58
CA ALA A 22 5.19 -2.55 -16.69
C ALA A 22 5.27 -3.24 -15.31
N TRP A 23 5.97 -4.38 -15.21
CA TRP A 23 6.17 -5.12 -13.96
C TRP A 23 6.95 -4.33 -12.90
N TRP A 24 7.74 -3.31 -13.29
CA TRP A 24 8.44 -2.45 -12.34
C TRP A 24 7.53 -1.45 -11.60
N ASN A 25 6.30 -1.23 -12.08
CA ASN A 25 5.34 -0.34 -11.42
C ASN A 25 4.79 -0.90 -10.10
N PHE A 26 4.86 -2.21 -9.88
CA PHE A 26 4.30 -2.80 -8.66
C PHE A 26 4.98 -2.33 -7.37
N GLY A 27 6.23 -1.82 -7.43
CA GLY A 27 6.88 -1.21 -6.27
C GLY A 27 6.22 0.10 -5.83
N SER A 28 5.98 1.02 -6.77
CA SER A 28 5.30 2.30 -6.46
C SER A 28 3.83 2.09 -6.12
N LEU A 29 3.15 1.13 -6.77
CA LEU A 29 1.78 0.76 -6.43
C LEU A 29 1.67 0.20 -5.00
N LEU A 30 2.64 -0.59 -4.52
CA LEU A 30 2.67 -1.02 -3.12
C LEU A 30 2.79 0.16 -2.15
N GLY A 31 3.64 1.15 -2.47
CA GLY A 31 3.74 2.39 -1.70
C GLY A 31 2.41 3.17 -1.67
N LEU A 32 1.74 3.28 -2.82
CA LEU A 32 0.41 3.89 -2.91
C LEU A 32 -0.64 3.12 -2.09
N CYS A 33 -0.63 1.79 -2.16
CA CYS A 33 -1.53 0.94 -1.39
C CYS A 33 -1.32 1.16 0.11
N LEU A 34 -0.06 1.20 0.57
CA LEU A 34 0.25 1.43 1.98
C LEU A 34 -0.28 2.78 2.47
N ILE A 35 0.00 3.86 1.74
CA ILE A 35 -0.50 5.21 2.09
C ILE A 35 -2.03 5.23 2.11
N SER A 36 -2.67 4.65 1.10
CA SER A 36 -4.14 4.55 1.02
C SER A 36 -4.74 3.77 2.20
N GLN A 37 -4.16 2.62 2.55
CA GLN A 37 -4.61 1.80 3.67
C GLN A 37 -4.42 2.50 5.01
N ILE A 38 -3.29 3.19 5.23
CA ILE A 38 -3.06 3.98 6.45
C ILE A 38 -4.10 5.09 6.59
N LEU A 39 -4.32 5.86 5.52
CA LEU A 39 -5.28 6.96 5.54
C LEU A 39 -6.70 6.43 5.79
N THR A 40 -7.18 5.52 4.95
CA THR A 40 -8.53 4.96 5.12
C THR A 40 -8.71 4.24 6.45
N GLY A 41 -7.71 3.50 6.92
CA GLY A 41 -7.72 2.80 8.20
C GLY A 41 -7.79 3.77 9.38
N LEU A 42 -7.05 4.88 9.34
CA LEU A 42 -7.12 5.92 10.35
C LEU A 42 -8.52 6.54 10.44
N PHE A 43 -9.15 6.87 9.30
CA PHE A 43 -10.52 7.40 9.29
C PHE A 43 -11.55 6.39 9.80
N LEU A 44 -11.39 5.10 9.48
CA LEU A 44 -12.26 4.05 10.04
C LEU A 44 -12.07 3.89 11.54
N ALA A 45 -10.83 3.94 12.03
CA ALA A 45 -10.50 3.80 13.45
C ALA A 45 -11.11 4.91 14.31
N MET A 46 -11.31 6.12 13.78
CA MET A 46 -11.99 7.21 14.48
C MET A 46 -13.47 6.91 14.82
N HIS A 47 -14.08 5.93 14.15
CA HIS A 47 -15.49 5.57 14.30
C HIS A 47 -15.71 4.11 14.75
N TYR A 48 -14.65 3.31 14.80
CA TYR A 48 -14.71 1.90 15.20
C TYR A 48 -14.67 1.76 16.72
N THR A 49 -15.43 0.80 17.27
CA THR A 49 -15.40 0.47 18.69
C THR A 49 -14.82 -0.94 18.88
N PRO A 50 -13.64 -1.09 19.52
CA PRO A 50 -12.96 -2.38 19.69
C PRO A 50 -13.50 -3.17 20.90
N ASP A 51 -14.82 -3.31 20.98
CA ASP A 51 -15.52 -4.09 22.00
C ASP A 51 -16.41 -5.15 21.33
N VAL A 52 -16.47 -6.36 21.89
CA VAL A 52 -17.11 -7.51 21.22
C VAL A 52 -18.61 -7.31 21.04
N GLU A 53 -19.27 -6.62 21.96
CA GLU A 53 -20.72 -6.36 21.88
C GLU A 53 -21.05 -5.31 20.82
N SER A 54 -20.14 -4.38 20.54
CA SER A 54 -20.37 -3.21 19.69
C SER A 54 -19.57 -3.18 18.38
N ALA A 55 -18.59 -4.06 18.19
CA ALA A 55 -17.70 -4.05 17.01
C ALA A 55 -18.47 -4.12 15.69
N PHE A 56 -19.40 -5.06 15.54
CA PHE A 56 -20.21 -5.18 14.32
C PHE A 56 -21.11 -3.96 14.11
N ALA A 57 -21.76 -3.49 15.18
CA ALA A 57 -22.64 -2.33 15.11
C ALA A 57 -21.88 -1.05 14.73
N SER A 58 -20.66 -0.86 15.24
CA SER A 58 -19.81 0.30 14.89
C SER A 58 -19.42 0.31 13.40
N VAL A 59 -19.14 -0.86 12.80
CA VAL A 59 -18.91 -0.96 11.34
C VAL A 59 -20.18 -0.67 10.55
N ALA A 60 -21.34 -1.12 11.03
CA ALA A 60 -22.63 -0.81 10.41
C ALA A 60 -22.93 0.70 10.46
N HIS A 61 -22.64 1.35 11.59
CA HIS A 61 -22.73 2.80 11.78
C HIS A 61 -21.80 3.56 10.83
N ILE A 62 -20.54 3.12 10.68
CA ILE A 62 -19.61 3.69 9.69
C ILE A 62 -20.23 3.67 8.28
N CYS A 63 -20.81 2.54 7.87
CA CYS A 63 -21.34 2.41 6.53
C CYS A 63 -22.63 3.21 6.29
N ARG A 64 -23.45 3.42 7.31
CA ARG A 64 -24.80 3.99 7.15
C ARG A 64 -24.90 5.45 7.56
N ASP A 65 -24.16 5.85 8.58
CA ASP A 65 -24.41 7.11 9.30
C ASP A 65 -23.21 8.07 9.22
N VAL A 66 -21.99 7.57 8.96
CA VAL A 66 -20.81 8.42 8.73
C VAL A 66 -20.77 8.91 7.28
N ASN A 67 -20.55 10.21 7.09
CA ASN A 67 -20.42 10.82 5.76
C ASN A 67 -19.33 10.12 4.94
N PHE A 68 -19.70 9.58 3.77
CA PHE A 68 -18.83 8.77 2.91
C PHE A 68 -18.20 7.54 3.59
N GLY A 69 -18.68 7.14 4.78
CA GLY A 69 -18.10 6.02 5.51
C GLY A 69 -18.24 4.69 4.76
N TRP A 70 -19.32 4.49 4.00
CA TRP A 70 -19.45 3.35 3.08
C TRP A 70 -18.33 3.32 2.03
N LEU A 71 -17.96 4.47 1.47
CA LEU A 71 -16.93 4.57 0.45
C LEU A 71 -15.56 4.27 1.05
N ILE A 72 -15.23 4.91 2.19
CA ILE A 72 -13.95 4.70 2.90
C ILE A 72 -13.80 3.23 3.32
N ARG A 73 -14.86 2.63 3.87
CA ARG A 73 -14.86 1.21 4.27
C ARG A 73 -14.65 0.29 3.07
N ASN A 74 -15.29 0.57 1.93
CA ASN A 74 -15.09 -0.22 0.72
C ASN A 74 -13.70 -0.03 0.11
N LEU A 75 -13.15 1.18 0.12
CA LEU A 75 -11.78 1.45 -0.30
C LEU A 75 -10.78 0.69 0.56
N HIS A 76 -10.91 0.72 1.89
CA HIS A 76 -10.02 -0.01 2.79
C HIS A 76 -10.09 -1.53 2.60
N ALA A 77 -11.31 -2.08 2.44
CA ALA A 77 -11.52 -3.52 2.28
C ALA A 77 -11.01 -4.04 0.93
N ASN A 78 -11.36 -3.37 -0.18
CA ASN A 78 -10.89 -3.77 -1.51
C ASN A 78 -9.42 -3.41 -1.73
N GLY A 79 -8.95 -2.31 -1.14
CA GLY A 79 -7.56 -1.88 -1.14
C GLY A 79 -6.63 -2.92 -0.51
N ALA A 80 -7.07 -3.63 0.53
CA ALA A 80 -6.33 -4.77 1.08
C ALA A 80 -6.13 -5.90 0.04
N SER A 81 -7.18 -6.26 -0.71
CA SER A 81 -7.06 -7.27 -1.79
C SER A 81 -6.14 -6.79 -2.91
N PHE A 82 -6.25 -5.52 -3.30
CA PHE A 82 -5.37 -4.93 -4.31
C PHE A 82 -3.90 -4.89 -3.85
N PHE A 83 -3.64 -4.63 -2.56
CA PHE A 83 -2.32 -4.73 -1.97
C PHE A 83 -1.72 -6.12 -2.21
N PHE A 84 -2.48 -7.19 -1.95
CA PHE A 84 -2.02 -8.56 -2.18
C PHE A 84 -1.84 -8.90 -3.67
N ILE A 85 -2.67 -8.35 -4.56
CA ILE A 85 -2.43 -8.48 -6.00
C ILE A 85 -1.09 -7.82 -6.39
N CYS A 86 -0.81 -6.63 -5.86
CA CYS A 86 0.45 -5.94 -6.10
C CYS A 86 1.65 -6.71 -5.53
N ILE A 87 1.56 -7.23 -4.30
CA ILE A 87 2.69 -7.93 -3.66
C ILE A 87 3.04 -9.21 -4.41
N TYR A 88 2.06 -10.03 -4.79
CA TYR A 88 2.32 -11.25 -5.54
C TYR A 88 2.89 -10.98 -6.93
N SER A 89 2.40 -9.94 -7.60
CA SER A 89 2.94 -9.50 -8.89
C SER A 89 4.39 -8.97 -8.75
N HIS A 90 4.68 -8.24 -7.66
CA HIS A 90 6.00 -7.72 -7.35
C HIS A 90 7.02 -8.84 -7.06
N ILE A 91 6.62 -9.83 -6.26
CA ILE A 91 7.41 -11.03 -5.96
C ILE A 91 7.64 -11.85 -7.24
N GLY A 92 6.58 -12.11 -8.02
CA GLY A 92 6.67 -12.86 -9.27
C GLY A 92 7.63 -12.22 -10.28
N ARG A 93 7.59 -10.89 -10.44
CA ARG A 93 8.59 -10.14 -11.20
C ARG A 93 9.99 -10.40 -10.65
N GLY A 94 10.18 -10.33 -9.34
CA GLY A 94 11.49 -10.51 -8.70
C GLY A 94 12.08 -11.90 -8.93
N LEU A 95 11.24 -12.94 -8.96
CA LEU A 95 11.64 -14.30 -9.32
C LEU A 95 11.99 -14.42 -10.81
N TYR A 96 11.11 -13.93 -11.70
CA TYR A 96 11.28 -14.07 -13.15
C TYR A 96 12.54 -13.36 -13.68
N TYR A 97 12.84 -12.16 -13.17
CA TYR A 97 14.00 -11.36 -13.59
C TYR A 97 15.24 -11.53 -12.71
N GLY A 98 15.24 -12.47 -11.75
CA GLY A 98 16.39 -12.71 -10.87
C GLY A 98 16.70 -11.56 -9.91
N SER A 99 15.72 -10.69 -9.59
CA SER A 99 15.94 -9.56 -8.68
C SER A 99 16.25 -9.98 -7.24
N TYR A 100 15.94 -11.23 -6.87
CA TYR A 100 16.34 -11.82 -5.58
C TYR A 100 17.86 -11.90 -5.37
N LEU A 101 18.66 -11.72 -6.43
CA LEU A 101 20.12 -11.61 -6.33
C LEU A 101 20.57 -10.35 -5.57
N TYR A 102 19.73 -9.31 -5.50
CA TYR A 102 19.93 -8.17 -4.59
C TYR A 102 19.49 -8.57 -3.17
N LYS A 103 20.32 -9.39 -2.51
CA LYS A 103 19.99 -10.11 -1.27
C LYS A 103 19.44 -9.21 -0.16
N GLU A 104 20.05 -8.06 0.10
CA GLU A 104 19.58 -7.15 1.15
C GLU A 104 18.16 -6.64 0.85
N THR A 105 17.92 -6.15 -0.37
CA THR A 105 16.59 -5.69 -0.82
C THR A 105 15.57 -6.82 -0.80
N TRP A 106 15.96 -8.02 -1.23
CA TRP A 106 15.09 -9.19 -1.23
C TRP A 106 14.71 -9.63 0.18
N ASN A 107 15.69 -9.75 1.08
CA ASN A 107 15.47 -10.18 2.46
C ASN A 107 14.58 -9.18 3.22
N ILE A 108 14.77 -7.88 3.02
CA ILE A 108 13.87 -6.85 3.57
C ILE A 108 12.44 -7.03 3.03
N GLY A 109 12.29 -7.35 1.73
CA GLY A 109 10.97 -7.57 1.13
C GLY A 109 10.26 -8.86 1.56
N VAL A 110 10.97 -9.81 2.17
CA VAL A 110 10.37 -11.03 2.75
C VAL A 110 9.77 -10.75 4.14
N VAL A 111 10.31 -9.77 4.88
CA VAL A 111 9.81 -9.32 6.19
C VAL A 111 8.57 -8.45 6.01
#